data_AF-Q7N5D1-F1
#
_entry.id   AF-Q7N5D1-F1
#
_cell.length_a   1.000
_cell.length_b   1.000
_cell.length_c   1.000
_cell.angle_alpha   90.00
_cell.angle_beta   90.00
_cell.angle_gamma   90.00
#
_symmetry.space_group_name_H-M   'P 1'
#
loop_
_entity.id
_entity.type
_entity.pdbx_description
1 polymer ?
#
loop_
_entity_poly.entity_id
_entity_poly.type
_entity_poly.pdbx_seq_one_letter_code
_entity_poly.pdbx_strand_id
1 'polypeptide(L)'
;MSQKNDFKAFSISDNANVISQEKYEENQNLQTGFPQDGITTDMLNKALRQSSTISSVVANFIATQSGNDVLDDGNIEKLTSQLNRALEQKMTIKVPDASLTQKGIVQLTNVVGNSNTLAVTQKLAQEIINSLREEINIPVGSPIPWPLPYPPVNYLVCNGAFFNKLQYPKLAEAYPDGRLPDLRGEFIRGWDSGRNVDPSRSILSWQEGAYLVQNVDRANNFMITLSRNEFAKLQWDIPQNKNTSVKAVYYKAQADWIANSAFIGVSRPRNIAFNYIVRAAACSIMTEQKYALEHETAVLGEDGLAIQPGWIKVYHTNQITREFINAGIEYVMLGVSLSAHSYLDAPDFPDSDDVAVCRSEDGKCWEIVPDYRGKIAYDTLTLTQQKITELGELPETLTFKQPTTGFDKWDGTKWVTDNVALKANQIEQAEQQRVTLLRHASESIALLQDAVDLNIATEVEKSALLTWRKYRVMLNRVNISLSPDIEWPEQPR
;
A
#
# COMPACT_ATOMS: atom_id res chain seq x y z
N MET A 1 -58.14 -5.61 -7.09
CA MET A 1 -58.70 -4.86 -8.23
C MET A 1 -57.55 -4.56 -9.18
N SER A 2 -57.72 -4.83 -10.48
CA SER A 2 -56.69 -4.50 -11.48
C SER A 2 -56.63 -2.98 -11.61
N GLN A 3 -55.47 -2.38 -11.34
CA GLN A 3 -55.29 -0.93 -11.52
C GLN A 3 -55.40 -0.58 -13.01
N LYS A 4 -55.99 0.58 -13.31
CA LYS A 4 -56.19 1.09 -14.66
C LYS A 4 -55.03 1.99 -15.07
N ASN A 5 -54.45 1.73 -16.24
CA ASN A 5 -53.48 2.60 -16.89
C ASN A 5 -54.06 3.08 -18.22
N ASP A 6 -54.33 4.38 -18.35
CA ASP A 6 -54.91 4.99 -19.55
C ASP A 6 -53.86 5.35 -20.62
N PHE A 7 -52.58 5.41 -20.27
CA PHE A 7 -51.49 5.62 -21.23
C PHE A 7 -51.19 4.31 -21.98
N LYS A 8 -51.65 4.22 -23.23
CA LYS A 8 -51.49 3.02 -24.07
C LYS A 8 -50.34 3.16 -25.06
N ALA A 9 -49.61 2.06 -25.25
CA ALA A 9 -48.60 1.97 -26.29
C ALA A 9 -49.26 1.88 -27.68
N PHE A 10 -48.80 2.71 -28.62
CA PHE A 10 -49.29 2.76 -30.00
C PHE A 10 -48.53 1.79 -30.90
N SER A 11 -49.23 1.08 -31.80
CA SER A 11 -48.64 0.28 -32.89
C SER A 11 -47.59 -0.76 -32.43
N ILE A 12 -47.89 -1.51 -31.37
CA ILE A 12 -46.99 -2.51 -30.77
C ILE A 12 -47.00 -3.89 -31.44
N SER A 13 -47.86 -4.13 -32.43
CA SER A 13 -47.92 -5.41 -33.14
C SER A 13 -46.75 -5.59 -34.11
N ASP A 14 -46.43 -6.85 -34.43
CA ASP A 14 -45.33 -7.21 -35.34
C ASP A 14 -45.54 -6.69 -36.78
N ASN A 15 -46.80 -6.55 -37.21
CA ASN A 15 -47.19 -6.03 -38.53
C ASN A 15 -47.61 -4.55 -38.48
N ALA A 16 -47.15 -3.79 -37.48
CA ALA A 16 -47.45 -2.37 -37.40
C ALA A 16 -46.86 -1.60 -38.59
N ASN A 17 -47.60 -0.59 -39.06
CA ASN A 17 -47.14 0.32 -40.12
C ASN A 17 -46.08 1.30 -39.56
N VAL A 18 -44.90 0.78 -39.22
CA VAL A 18 -43.74 1.52 -38.72
C VAL A 18 -42.50 1.14 -39.51
N ILE A 19 -41.60 2.09 -39.70
CA ILE A 19 -40.32 1.83 -40.36
C ILE A 19 -39.39 0.98 -39.45
N SER A 20 -38.43 0.25 -40.05
CA SER A 20 -37.43 -0.52 -39.31
C SER A 20 -36.57 0.38 -38.42
N GLN A 21 -35.98 -0.18 -37.36
CA GLN A 21 -35.12 0.57 -36.44
C GLN A 21 -33.90 1.15 -37.16
N GLU A 22 -33.24 0.36 -38.00
CA GLU A 22 -32.08 0.77 -38.81
C GLU A 22 -32.38 2.00 -39.68
N LYS A 23 -33.45 1.96 -40.49
CA LYS A 23 -33.86 3.10 -41.32
C LYS A 23 -34.31 4.32 -40.52
N TYR A 24 -34.80 4.11 -39.30
CA TYR A 24 -35.15 5.21 -38.40
C TYR A 24 -33.89 5.93 -37.92
N GLU A 25 -32.88 5.19 -37.48
CA GLU A 25 -31.59 5.70 -36.98
C GLU A 25 -30.77 6.43 -38.05
N GLU A 26 -30.86 6.00 -39.31
CA GLU A 26 -30.20 6.65 -40.45
C GLU A 26 -30.83 8.00 -40.84
N ASN A 27 -32.02 8.33 -40.34
CA ASN A 27 -32.73 9.54 -40.72
C ASN A 27 -32.09 10.78 -40.07
N GLN A 28 -31.53 11.66 -40.90
CA GLN A 28 -30.90 12.92 -40.46
C GLN A 28 -31.87 13.84 -39.68
N ASN A 29 -33.18 13.72 -39.92
CA ASN A 29 -34.20 14.51 -39.23
C ASN A 29 -34.38 14.12 -37.75
N LEU A 30 -33.77 13.03 -37.27
CA LEU A 30 -33.80 12.69 -35.85
C LEU A 30 -33.16 13.78 -34.96
N GLN A 31 -32.14 14.48 -35.48
CA GLN A 31 -31.43 15.52 -34.73
C GLN A 31 -32.09 16.90 -34.85
N THR A 32 -32.75 17.17 -35.97
CA THR A 32 -33.27 18.51 -36.33
C THR A 32 -34.79 18.61 -36.31
N GLY A 33 -35.50 17.49 -36.08
CA GLY A 33 -36.95 17.40 -36.16
C GLY A 33 -37.45 17.10 -37.58
N PHE A 34 -38.70 16.64 -37.68
CA PHE A 34 -39.30 16.30 -38.96
C PHE A 34 -39.60 17.56 -39.82
N PRO A 35 -39.38 17.51 -41.15
CA PRO A 35 -39.60 18.64 -42.06
C PRO A 35 -41.09 19.01 -42.19
N GLN A 36 -41.40 20.23 -42.61
CA GLN A 36 -42.79 20.69 -42.79
C GLN A 36 -43.57 19.88 -43.83
N ASP A 37 -42.89 19.37 -44.87
CA ASP A 37 -43.48 18.56 -45.93
C ASP A 37 -42.66 17.28 -46.18
N GLY A 38 -43.31 16.22 -46.67
CA GLY A 38 -42.63 15.01 -47.16
C GLY A 38 -42.35 13.91 -46.12
N ILE A 39 -42.95 13.96 -44.93
CA ILE A 39 -42.84 12.88 -43.93
C ILE A 39 -43.75 11.71 -44.33
N THR A 40 -43.21 10.49 -44.30
CA THR A 40 -44.01 9.28 -44.50
C THR A 40 -44.71 8.85 -43.20
N THR A 41 -45.93 8.31 -43.32
CA THR A 41 -46.75 7.94 -42.15
C THR A 41 -46.07 6.88 -41.26
N ASP A 42 -45.31 5.96 -41.85
CA ASP A 42 -44.56 4.92 -41.14
C ASP A 42 -43.39 5.49 -40.30
N MET A 43 -42.78 6.58 -40.75
CA MET A 43 -41.76 7.34 -40.02
C MET A 43 -42.38 8.06 -38.80
N LEU A 44 -43.52 8.72 -38.99
CA LEU A 44 -44.27 9.35 -37.90
C LEU A 44 -44.75 8.31 -36.87
N ASN A 45 -45.30 7.19 -37.35
CA ASN A 45 -45.77 6.11 -36.49
C ASN A 45 -44.62 5.51 -35.64
N LYS A 46 -43.40 5.47 -36.16
CA LYS A 46 -42.23 4.98 -35.40
C LYS A 46 -41.91 5.89 -34.21
N ALA A 47 -41.91 7.21 -34.40
CA ALA A 47 -41.72 8.17 -33.31
C ALA A 47 -42.86 8.10 -32.27
N LEU A 48 -44.12 8.03 -32.73
CA LEU A 48 -45.29 7.87 -31.85
C LEU A 48 -45.27 6.54 -31.09
N ARG A 49 -44.81 5.45 -31.72
CA ARG A 49 -44.64 4.15 -31.06
C ARG A 49 -43.61 4.23 -29.95
N GLN A 50 -42.42 4.79 -30.20
CA GLN A 50 -41.37 4.89 -29.18
C GLN A 50 -41.82 5.72 -27.97
N SER A 51 -42.43 6.90 -28.19
CA SER A 51 -42.88 7.77 -27.11
C SER A 51 -44.03 7.16 -26.31
N SER A 52 -45.09 6.68 -26.98
CA SER A 52 -46.25 6.06 -26.31
C SER A 52 -45.89 4.77 -25.58
N THR A 53 -44.91 4.00 -26.06
CA THR A 53 -44.44 2.79 -25.37
C THR A 53 -43.78 3.15 -24.04
N ILE A 54 -42.88 4.15 -24.02
CA ILE A 54 -42.25 4.61 -22.77
C ILE A 54 -43.28 5.19 -21.81
N SER A 55 -44.21 6.03 -22.30
CA SER A 55 -45.30 6.56 -21.47
C SER A 55 -46.14 5.45 -20.85
N SER A 56 -46.48 4.41 -21.62
CA SER A 56 -47.25 3.27 -21.12
C SER A 56 -46.48 2.46 -20.07
N VAL A 57 -45.17 2.24 -20.27
CA VAL A 57 -44.29 1.55 -19.30
C VAL A 57 -44.20 2.32 -17.99
N VAL A 58 -43.96 3.63 -18.04
CA VAL A 58 -43.87 4.49 -16.86
C VAL A 58 -45.21 4.53 -16.13
N ALA A 59 -46.32 4.75 -16.84
CA ALA A 59 -47.65 4.74 -16.24
C ALA A 59 -48.01 3.39 -15.62
N ASN A 60 -47.61 2.27 -16.24
CA ASN A 60 -47.81 0.95 -15.68
C ASN A 60 -46.97 0.72 -14.43
N PHE A 61 -45.73 1.22 -14.39
CA PHE A 61 -44.90 1.20 -13.20
C PHE A 61 -45.56 1.98 -12.06
N ILE A 62 -46.02 3.20 -12.33
CA ILE A 62 -46.72 4.04 -11.35
C ILE A 62 -47.97 3.32 -10.83
N ALA A 63 -48.81 2.79 -11.71
CA ALA A 63 -50.05 2.09 -11.32
C ALA A 63 -49.74 0.87 -10.43
N THR A 64 -48.75 0.08 -10.82
CA THR A 64 -48.35 -1.15 -10.12
C THR A 64 -47.76 -0.86 -8.74
N GLN A 65 -46.82 0.08 -8.66
CA GLN A 65 -46.14 0.36 -7.39
C GLN A 65 -47.00 1.18 -6.45
N SER A 66 -47.68 2.22 -6.95
CA SER A 66 -48.50 3.11 -6.11
C SER A 66 -49.81 2.47 -5.66
N GLY A 67 -50.30 1.43 -6.36
CA GLY A 67 -51.57 0.78 -6.08
C GLY A 67 -52.79 1.66 -6.41
N ASN A 68 -52.66 2.62 -7.33
CA ASN A 68 -53.73 3.51 -7.77
C ASN A 68 -53.83 3.54 -9.30
N ASP A 69 -54.96 4.00 -9.82
CA ASP A 69 -55.15 4.26 -11.24
C ASP A 69 -54.29 5.43 -11.74
N VAL A 70 -53.86 5.33 -13.01
CA VAL A 70 -53.11 6.35 -13.75
C VAL A 70 -53.94 6.76 -14.96
N LEU A 71 -54.60 7.91 -14.86
CA LEU A 71 -55.57 8.43 -15.84
C LEU A 71 -54.89 9.43 -16.79
N ASP A 72 -55.32 9.45 -18.05
CA ASP A 72 -54.92 10.45 -19.05
C ASP A 72 -55.88 11.66 -19.00
N ASP A 73 -55.81 12.41 -17.90
CA ASP A 73 -56.66 13.58 -17.61
C ASP A 73 -55.91 14.93 -17.68
N GLY A 74 -54.64 14.89 -18.10
CA GLY A 74 -53.76 16.07 -18.18
C GLY A 74 -53.23 16.58 -16.84
N ASN A 75 -53.45 15.88 -15.72
CA ASN A 75 -53.01 16.33 -14.39
C ASN A 75 -51.56 15.93 -14.08
N ILE A 76 -50.62 16.81 -14.46
CA ILE A 76 -49.17 16.59 -14.30
C ILE A 76 -48.73 16.50 -12.84
N GLU A 77 -49.30 17.32 -11.95
CA GLU A 77 -48.94 17.35 -10.52
C GLU A 77 -49.29 16.02 -9.83
N LYS A 78 -50.47 15.47 -10.17
CA LYS A 78 -50.92 14.17 -9.68
C LYS A 78 -50.01 13.04 -10.18
N LEU A 79 -49.69 13.01 -11.46
CA LEU A 79 -48.78 12.01 -12.04
C LEU A 79 -47.39 12.07 -11.41
N THR A 80 -46.87 13.27 -11.18
CA THR A 80 -45.56 13.48 -10.53
C THR A 80 -45.57 12.95 -9.09
N SER A 81 -46.61 13.28 -8.33
CA SER A 81 -46.78 12.81 -6.96
C SER A 81 -46.91 11.28 -6.88
N GLN A 82 -47.66 10.69 -7.82
CA GLN A 82 -47.80 9.24 -7.92
C GLN A 82 -46.48 8.54 -8.30
N LEU A 83 -45.67 9.14 -9.18
CA LEU A 83 -44.35 8.63 -9.53
C LEU A 83 -43.37 8.67 -8.36
N ASN A 84 -43.29 9.80 -7.63
CA ASN A 84 -42.42 9.91 -6.46
C ASN A 84 -42.78 8.85 -5.40
N ARG A 85 -44.08 8.68 -5.12
CA ARG A 85 -44.55 7.66 -4.18
C ARG A 85 -44.21 6.23 -4.64
N ALA A 86 -44.35 5.95 -5.93
CA ALA A 86 -43.97 4.66 -6.52
C ALA A 86 -42.47 4.36 -6.35
N LEU A 87 -41.62 5.37 -6.49
CA LEU A 87 -40.17 5.24 -6.29
C LEU A 87 -39.82 5.01 -4.81
N GLU A 88 -40.40 5.79 -3.90
CA GLU A 88 -40.21 5.62 -2.45
C GLU A 88 -40.62 4.22 -1.98
N GLN A 89 -41.80 3.76 -2.38
CA GLN A 89 -42.28 2.41 -2.03
C GLN A 89 -41.35 1.32 -2.56
N LYS A 90 -40.79 1.49 -3.77
CA LYS A 90 -39.85 0.52 -4.34
C LYS A 90 -38.53 0.46 -3.57
N MET A 91 -38.07 1.61 -3.05
CA MET A 91 -36.83 1.68 -2.27
C MET A 91 -36.98 1.04 -0.90
N THR A 92 -38.09 1.28 -0.19
CA THR A 92 -38.34 0.75 1.16
C THR A 92 -38.51 -0.78 1.17
N ILE A 93 -39.03 -1.38 0.09
CA ILE A 93 -39.24 -2.84 0.02
C ILE A 93 -37.93 -3.61 -0.22
N LYS A 94 -36.87 -2.97 -0.74
CA LYS A 94 -35.66 -3.68 -1.17
C LYS A 94 -34.57 -3.83 -0.11
N VAL A 95 -34.52 -2.98 0.91
CA VAL A 95 -33.49 -3.08 1.95
C VAL A 95 -34.18 -3.28 3.30
N PRO A 96 -34.21 -4.51 3.84
CA PRO A 96 -34.79 -4.77 5.15
C PRO A 96 -33.96 -4.09 6.25
N ASP A 97 -34.54 -3.92 7.43
CA ASP A 97 -33.77 -3.56 8.62
C ASP A 97 -32.74 -4.66 8.90
N ALA A 98 -31.55 -4.28 9.38
CA ALA A 98 -30.56 -5.27 9.75
C ALA A 98 -31.03 -6.01 11.02
N SER A 99 -30.82 -7.32 11.04
CA SER A 99 -30.99 -8.16 12.21
C SER A 99 -29.72 -8.96 12.46
N LEU A 100 -29.71 -9.75 13.54
CA LEU A 100 -28.59 -10.65 13.83
C LEU A 100 -28.35 -11.72 12.75
N THR A 101 -29.32 -11.94 11.85
CA THR A 101 -29.27 -12.98 10.81
C THR A 101 -29.51 -12.44 9.40
N GLN A 102 -29.97 -11.20 9.25
CA GLN A 102 -30.30 -10.59 7.97
C GLN A 102 -29.55 -9.27 7.78
N LYS A 103 -28.80 -9.15 6.69
CA LYS A 103 -28.14 -7.88 6.31
C LYS A 103 -29.19 -6.83 5.96
N GLY A 104 -29.00 -5.59 6.41
CA GLY A 104 -29.97 -4.50 6.24
C GLY A 104 -29.43 -3.13 6.68
N ILE A 105 -30.31 -2.14 6.84
CA ILE A 105 -29.98 -0.79 7.34
C ILE A 105 -30.18 -0.73 8.87
N VAL A 106 -29.34 0.04 9.58
CA VAL A 106 -29.42 0.27 11.04
C VAL A 106 -29.42 1.77 11.34
N GLN A 107 -30.20 2.20 12.32
CA GLN A 107 -30.21 3.59 12.80
C GLN A 107 -29.21 3.79 13.96
N LEU A 108 -28.49 4.91 13.97
CA LEU A 108 -27.51 5.23 15.03
C LEU A 108 -28.17 5.86 16.27
N THR A 109 -27.61 5.60 17.45
CA THR A 109 -28.04 6.18 18.75
C THR A 109 -26.90 6.80 19.55
N ASN A 110 -27.21 7.89 20.26
CA ASN A 110 -26.36 8.54 21.25
C ASN A 110 -26.89 8.40 22.68
N VAL A 111 -27.88 7.54 22.91
CA VAL A 111 -28.41 7.23 24.24
C VAL A 111 -28.21 5.76 24.58
N VAL A 112 -27.86 5.47 25.85
CA VAL A 112 -27.80 4.11 26.37
C VAL A 112 -29.23 3.57 26.51
N GLY A 113 -29.44 2.32 26.07
CA GLY A 113 -30.73 1.66 26.15
C GLY A 113 -30.63 0.17 25.81
N ASN A 114 -31.77 -0.48 25.63
CA ASN A 114 -31.90 -1.92 25.37
C ASN A 114 -32.44 -2.21 23.96
N SER A 115 -32.10 -1.37 22.98
CA SER A 115 -32.58 -1.55 21.60
C SER A 115 -31.83 -2.65 20.88
N ASN A 116 -32.58 -3.48 20.14
CA ASN A 116 -32.03 -4.47 19.20
C ASN A 116 -31.97 -3.94 17.75
N THR A 117 -32.40 -2.71 17.51
CA THR A 117 -32.51 -2.09 16.17
C THR A 117 -31.67 -0.82 16.01
N LEU A 118 -30.99 -0.37 17.07
CA LEU A 118 -30.13 0.81 17.06
C LEU A 118 -28.66 0.43 17.27
N ALA A 119 -27.76 1.03 16.51
CA ALA A 119 -26.31 0.90 16.69
C ALA A 119 -25.73 2.09 17.47
N VAL A 120 -24.82 1.82 18.38
CA VAL A 120 -24.16 2.84 19.23
C VAL A 120 -23.24 3.73 18.39
N THR A 121 -23.27 5.04 18.65
CA THR A 121 -22.31 6.00 18.09
C THR A 121 -20.94 5.91 18.78
N GLN A 122 -19.87 6.25 18.06
CA GLN A 122 -18.50 6.28 18.61
C GLN A 122 -18.38 7.17 19.85
N LYS A 123 -19.06 8.32 19.84
CA LYS A 123 -19.08 9.24 20.99
C LYS A 123 -19.68 8.59 22.24
N LEU A 124 -20.84 7.92 22.10
CA LEU A 124 -21.48 7.23 23.21
C LEU A 124 -20.60 6.07 23.74
N ALA A 125 -19.95 5.31 22.84
CA ALA A 125 -19.00 4.28 23.25
C ALA A 125 -17.84 4.87 24.07
N GLN A 126 -17.29 6.01 23.66
CA GLN A 126 -16.23 6.69 24.38
C GLN A 126 -16.67 7.18 25.76
N GLU A 127 -17.87 7.73 25.88
CA GLU A 127 -18.44 8.19 27.15
C GLU A 127 -18.63 7.03 28.14
N ILE A 128 -19.14 5.89 27.67
CA ILE A 128 -19.28 4.67 28.49
C ILE A 128 -17.90 4.18 28.97
N ILE A 129 -16.91 4.12 28.07
CA ILE A 129 -15.54 3.70 28.40
C ILE A 129 -14.91 4.65 29.44
N ASN A 130 -15.13 5.96 29.30
CA ASN A 130 -14.59 6.95 30.24
C ASN A 130 -15.22 6.79 31.62
N SER A 131 -16.54 6.61 31.71
CA SER A 131 -17.25 6.36 32.96
C SER A 131 -16.71 5.12 33.69
N LEU A 132 -16.54 4.01 32.97
CA LEU A 132 -15.98 2.77 33.53
C LEU A 132 -14.52 2.91 33.99
N ARG A 133 -13.74 3.81 33.37
CA ARG A 133 -12.34 4.06 33.78
C ARG A 133 -12.23 4.87 35.07
N GLU A 134 -13.23 5.70 35.38
CA GLU A 134 -13.26 6.47 36.63
C GLU A 134 -13.57 5.60 37.86
N GLU A 135 -14.25 4.46 37.68
CA GLU A 135 -14.58 3.51 38.75
C GLU A 135 -13.42 2.59 39.20
N ILE A 136 -12.21 2.70 38.61
CA ILE A 136 -11.05 1.93 39.06
C ILE A 136 -10.50 2.52 40.37
N ASN A 137 -10.99 1.94 41.46
CA ASN A 137 -11.06 2.32 42.87
C ASN A 137 -9.75 2.59 43.64
N ILE A 138 -8.63 2.87 42.96
CA ILE A 138 -7.35 3.22 43.62
C ILE A 138 -6.79 4.53 43.03
N PRO A 139 -6.69 5.61 43.81
CA PRO A 139 -6.11 6.87 43.35
C PRO A 139 -4.71 6.67 42.73
N VAL A 140 -4.42 7.43 41.66
CA VAL A 140 -3.09 7.45 41.05
C VAL A 140 -2.08 7.95 42.10
N GLY A 141 -0.94 7.26 42.22
CA GLY A 141 0.08 7.58 43.23
C GLY A 141 -0.07 6.86 44.56
N SER A 142 -1.16 6.14 44.83
CA SER A 142 -1.24 5.29 46.03
C SER A 142 -0.29 4.09 45.92
N PRO A 143 0.58 3.84 46.92
CA PRO A 143 1.38 2.61 46.96
C PRO A 143 0.49 1.37 47.15
N ILE A 144 0.66 0.37 46.29
CA ILE A 144 -0.09 -0.88 46.27
C ILE A 144 0.89 -2.04 46.49
N PRO A 145 0.66 -2.92 47.48
CA PRO A 145 1.42 -4.15 47.62
C PRO A 145 1.20 -5.08 46.42
N TRP A 146 2.29 -5.52 45.80
CA TRP A 146 2.30 -6.39 44.61
C TRP A 146 3.17 -7.64 44.86
N PRO A 147 2.66 -8.85 44.58
CA PRO A 147 3.32 -10.10 44.99
C PRO A 147 4.51 -10.50 44.11
N LEU A 148 4.73 -9.85 42.97
CA LEU A 148 5.80 -10.19 42.02
C LEU A 148 6.90 -9.11 41.98
N PRO A 149 8.14 -9.47 41.61
CA PRO A 149 9.23 -8.51 41.50
C PRO A 149 9.02 -7.46 40.40
N TYR A 150 8.26 -7.78 39.35
CA TYR A 150 7.99 -6.89 38.22
C TYR A 150 6.55 -6.37 38.26
N PRO A 151 6.33 -5.05 38.10
CA PRO A 151 4.98 -4.48 38.09
C PRO A 151 4.24 -4.87 36.80
N PRO A 152 2.90 -4.89 36.79
CA PRO A 152 2.10 -4.96 35.56
C PRO A 152 2.34 -3.73 34.67
N VAL A 153 1.91 -3.84 33.40
CA VAL A 153 1.89 -2.70 32.47
C VAL A 153 1.10 -1.53 33.08
N ASN A 154 1.58 -0.31 32.90
CA ASN A 154 1.03 0.94 33.49
C ASN A 154 1.17 1.06 35.03
N TYR A 155 2.12 0.34 35.62
CA TYR A 155 2.52 0.54 37.01
C TYR A 155 4.02 0.78 37.12
N LEU A 156 4.43 1.58 38.11
CA LEU A 156 5.82 1.87 38.41
C LEU A 156 6.18 1.37 39.80
N VAL A 157 7.41 0.93 40.00
CA VAL A 157 7.92 0.48 41.30
C VAL A 157 8.31 1.68 42.16
N CYS A 158 7.96 1.66 43.45
CA CYS A 158 8.40 2.62 44.45
C CYS A 158 9.84 2.32 44.89
N ASN A 159 10.80 2.55 44.00
CA ASN A 159 12.23 2.29 44.20
C ASN A 159 13.07 3.58 44.21
N GLY A 160 12.45 4.75 44.42
CA GLY A 160 13.16 6.02 44.40
C GLY A 160 13.43 6.58 43.00
N ALA A 161 12.92 5.96 41.92
CA ALA A 161 13.16 6.41 40.55
C ALA A 161 12.41 7.71 40.21
N PHE A 162 12.97 8.46 39.26
CA PHE A 162 12.29 9.58 38.62
C PHE A 162 11.28 9.09 37.59
N PHE A 163 10.21 9.85 37.38
CA PHE A 163 9.22 9.61 36.32
C PHE A 163 8.95 10.88 35.51
N ASN A 164 8.49 10.69 34.27
CA ASN A 164 8.15 11.80 33.40
C ASN A 164 6.79 12.41 33.79
N LYS A 165 6.81 13.63 34.33
CA LYS A 165 5.60 14.37 34.75
C LYS A 165 4.66 14.71 33.60
N LEU A 166 5.16 14.86 32.37
CA LEU A 166 4.34 15.10 31.19
C LEU A 166 3.59 13.83 30.77
N GLN A 167 4.23 12.68 30.90
CA GLN A 167 3.63 11.38 30.58
C GLN A 167 2.61 10.94 31.64
N TYR A 168 2.87 11.27 32.91
CA TYR A 168 2.04 10.88 34.06
C TYR A 168 1.57 12.09 34.87
N PRO A 169 0.71 12.97 34.32
CA PRO A 169 0.31 14.22 35.00
C PRO A 169 -0.45 13.96 36.31
N LYS A 170 -1.35 12.96 36.34
CA LYS A 170 -2.05 12.56 37.58
C LYS A 170 -1.10 11.98 38.64
N LEU A 171 0.03 11.38 38.22
CA LEU A 171 1.05 10.92 39.15
C LEU A 171 1.91 12.10 39.65
N ALA A 172 2.13 13.12 38.81
CA ALA A 172 2.79 14.36 39.20
C ALA A 172 1.96 15.19 40.19
N GLU A 173 0.63 15.07 40.18
CA GLU A 173 -0.22 15.64 41.24
C GLU A 173 0.06 14.99 42.60
N ALA A 174 0.28 13.66 42.63
CA ALA A 174 0.61 12.94 43.85
C ALA A 174 2.08 13.11 44.30
N TYR A 175 3.00 13.19 43.34
CA TYR A 175 4.44 13.36 43.55
C TYR A 175 5.00 14.54 42.71
N PRO A 176 4.86 15.79 43.20
CA PRO A 176 5.19 17.00 42.43
C PRO A 176 6.67 17.16 42.03
N ASP A 177 7.57 16.56 42.81
CA ASP A 177 9.01 16.50 42.55
C ASP A 177 9.37 15.56 41.40
N GLY A 178 8.43 14.76 40.90
CA GLY A 178 8.64 13.82 39.80
C GLY A 178 9.43 12.58 40.22
N ARG A 179 9.44 12.26 41.52
CA ARG A 179 10.18 11.13 42.06
C ARG A 179 9.27 10.25 42.91
N LEU A 180 9.37 8.94 42.71
CA LEU A 180 8.68 7.98 43.57
C LEU A 180 9.42 7.81 44.90
N PRO A 181 8.72 7.50 46.00
CA PRO A 181 9.39 7.10 47.23
C PRO A 181 10.18 5.80 47.02
N ASP A 182 11.28 5.62 47.74
CA ASP A 182 11.96 4.32 47.84
C ASP A 182 11.38 3.58 49.04
N LEU A 183 10.50 2.62 48.78
CA LEU A 183 9.79 1.85 49.80
C LEU A 183 10.35 0.43 49.96
N ARG A 184 11.50 0.13 49.36
CA ARG A 184 12.12 -1.19 49.44
C ARG A 184 12.62 -1.44 50.86
N GLY A 185 12.01 -2.41 51.54
CA GLY A 185 12.34 -2.75 52.93
C GLY A 185 11.67 -1.83 53.97
N GLU A 186 10.83 -0.90 53.54
CA GLU A 186 10.18 0.09 54.41
C GLU A 186 8.75 -0.34 54.79
N PHE A 187 8.30 0.15 55.94
CA PHE A 187 6.90 0.03 56.38
C PHE A 187 6.19 1.37 56.29
N ILE A 188 5.01 1.38 55.69
CA ILE A 188 4.17 2.57 55.62
C ILE A 188 3.45 2.77 56.97
N ARG A 189 3.53 3.98 57.51
CA ARG A 189 2.83 4.40 58.75
C ARG A 189 1.88 5.56 58.46
N GLY A 190 0.84 5.70 59.30
CA GLY A 190 -0.06 6.84 59.23
C GLY A 190 0.63 8.16 59.61
N TRP A 191 0.34 9.24 58.89
CA TRP A 191 0.79 10.58 59.25
C TRP A 191 -0.06 11.13 60.40
N ASP A 192 0.56 11.74 61.41
CA ASP A 192 -0.12 12.26 62.61
C ASP A 192 -1.21 13.29 62.28
N SER A 193 -0.97 14.14 61.27
CA SER A 193 -1.91 15.14 60.77
C SER A 193 -2.59 15.98 61.88
N GLY A 194 -1.87 16.27 62.97
CA GLY A 194 -2.36 17.12 64.07
C GLY A 194 -3.05 16.37 65.22
N ARG A 195 -3.00 15.03 65.25
CA ARG A 195 -3.50 14.23 66.39
C ARG A 195 -2.60 14.34 67.62
N ASN A 196 -1.37 14.85 67.48
CA ASN A 196 -0.37 15.01 68.55
C ASN A 196 0.11 13.69 69.19
N VAL A 197 0.05 12.58 68.44
CA VAL A 197 0.69 11.30 68.81
C VAL A 197 2.13 11.26 68.33
N ASP A 198 2.40 11.78 67.12
CA ASP A 198 3.74 11.96 66.58
C ASP A 198 3.90 13.32 65.85
N PRO A 199 3.90 14.43 66.61
CA PRO A 199 3.86 15.78 66.03
C PRO A 199 5.18 16.21 65.36
N SER A 200 6.29 15.49 65.62
CA SER A 200 7.63 15.88 65.17
C SER A 200 7.94 15.50 63.71
N ARG A 201 7.05 14.77 63.04
CA ARG A 201 7.32 14.17 61.73
C ARG A 201 6.35 14.62 60.65
N SER A 202 6.89 14.93 59.47
CA SER A 202 6.13 15.37 58.29
C SER A 202 5.65 14.18 57.44
N ILE A 203 4.69 14.43 56.53
CA ILE A 203 4.27 13.45 55.53
C ILE A 203 5.47 13.01 54.67
N LEU A 204 5.54 11.72 54.34
CA LEU A 204 6.65 11.10 53.60
C LEU A 204 8.05 11.17 54.28
N SER A 205 8.14 11.57 55.55
CA SER A 205 9.40 11.52 56.29
C SER A 205 9.80 10.08 56.65
N TRP A 206 11.04 9.71 56.33
CA TRP A 206 11.65 8.46 56.75
C TRP A 206 11.95 8.48 58.25
N GLN A 207 11.87 7.32 58.89
CA GLN A 207 12.17 7.15 60.31
C GLN A 207 12.98 5.87 60.52
N GLU A 208 14.06 5.97 61.29
CA GLU A 208 14.85 4.81 61.70
C GLU A 208 14.08 3.92 62.71
N GLY A 209 14.33 2.61 62.65
CA GLY A 209 13.77 1.64 63.60
C GLY A 209 14.26 1.84 65.04
N ALA A 210 13.55 1.25 66.00
CA ALA A 210 13.91 1.36 67.41
C ALA A 210 15.14 0.51 67.73
N TYR A 211 16.12 1.11 68.42
CA TYR A 211 17.29 0.41 68.94
C TYR A 211 16.98 -0.34 70.25
N LEU A 212 17.45 -1.58 70.31
CA LEU A 212 17.45 -2.42 71.50
C LEU A 212 18.89 -2.62 71.98
N VAL A 213 19.13 -2.43 73.27
CA VAL A 213 20.47 -2.47 73.88
C VAL A 213 20.65 -3.81 74.61
N GLN A 214 21.82 -4.44 74.44
CA GLN A 214 22.22 -5.65 75.17
C GLN A 214 23.66 -5.53 75.72
N ASN A 215 24.07 -6.53 76.51
CA ASN A 215 25.43 -6.66 77.06
C ASN A 215 26.24 -7.66 76.23
N VAL A 216 27.52 -7.33 75.94
CA VAL A 216 28.45 -8.25 75.26
C VAL A 216 29.66 -8.70 76.09
N ASP A 217 29.84 -8.18 77.30
CA ASP A 217 30.95 -8.64 78.16
C ASP A 217 30.56 -9.95 78.88
N ARG A 218 31.44 -10.95 78.78
CA ARG A 218 31.24 -12.27 79.39
C ARG A 218 31.52 -12.29 80.89
N ALA A 219 32.27 -11.33 81.42
CA ALA A 219 32.83 -11.44 82.77
C ALA A 219 32.02 -10.69 83.85
N ASN A 220 31.25 -9.66 83.50
CA ASN A 220 30.59 -8.82 84.49
C ASN A 220 29.11 -8.55 84.18
N ASN A 221 28.22 -9.05 85.05
CA ASN A 221 26.78 -8.79 85.06
C ASN A 221 26.47 -7.38 85.58
N PHE A 222 27.09 -6.36 84.98
CA PHE A 222 26.86 -4.99 85.40
C PHE A 222 25.47 -4.54 84.91
N MET A 223 25.05 -4.76 83.67
CA MET A 223 23.74 -4.28 83.19
C MET A 223 22.57 -5.23 83.51
N ILE A 224 21.41 -4.69 83.90
CA ILE A 224 20.12 -5.41 83.86
C ILE A 224 19.81 -5.64 82.37
N THR A 225 20.12 -6.83 81.86
CA THR A 225 20.09 -7.11 80.42
C THR A 225 18.89 -7.98 80.04
N LEU A 226 18.26 -7.72 78.89
CA LEU A 226 17.23 -8.59 78.29
C LEU A 226 17.83 -9.86 77.63
N SER A 227 19.13 -9.90 77.29
CA SER A 227 19.81 -11.02 76.62
C SER A 227 21.35 -10.88 76.57
N ARG A 228 22.12 -11.98 76.46
CA ARG A 228 23.61 -12.00 76.53
C ARG A 228 24.28 -12.28 75.17
N ASN A 229 24.72 -11.25 74.45
CA ASN A 229 25.43 -11.37 73.16
C ASN A 229 24.77 -12.35 72.17
N GLU A 230 23.45 -12.27 72.01
CA GLU A 230 22.68 -13.25 71.25
C GLU A 230 22.07 -12.67 69.96
N PHE A 231 22.69 -11.67 69.32
CA PHE A 231 22.16 -10.98 68.12
C PHE A 231 21.57 -11.93 67.07
N ALA A 232 22.33 -12.97 66.70
CA ALA A 232 21.91 -13.94 65.70
C ALA A 232 20.68 -14.76 66.15
N LYS A 233 20.58 -15.11 67.44
CA LYS A 233 19.41 -15.83 67.97
C LYS A 233 18.19 -14.92 68.12
N LEU A 234 18.42 -13.64 68.39
CA LEU A 234 17.37 -12.62 68.56
C LEU A 234 16.90 -12.02 67.23
N GLN A 235 17.57 -12.35 66.11
CA GLN A 235 17.22 -11.91 64.76
C GLN A 235 17.15 -10.38 64.59
N TRP A 236 18.02 -9.65 65.29
CA TRP A 236 18.09 -8.19 65.17
C TRP A 236 18.81 -7.77 63.88
N ASP A 237 18.34 -6.67 63.29
CA ASP A 237 19.00 -6.03 62.16
C ASP A 237 20.18 -5.17 62.63
N ILE A 238 21.14 -4.94 61.72
CA ILE A 238 22.33 -4.14 61.99
C ILE A 238 21.93 -2.65 62.05
N PRO A 239 22.26 -1.90 63.11
CA PRO A 239 21.94 -0.48 63.21
C PRO A 239 22.71 0.35 62.18
N GLN A 240 22.06 1.39 61.63
CA GLN A 240 22.71 2.30 60.68
C GLN A 240 23.73 3.20 61.39
N ASN A 241 23.39 3.74 62.57
CA ASN A 241 24.32 4.45 63.42
C ASN A 241 25.10 3.49 64.30
N LYS A 242 26.43 3.55 64.20
CA LYS A 242 27.30 2.63 64.92
C LYS A 242 27.50 2.99 66.39
N ASN A 243 27.07 4.17 66.83
CA ASN A 243 27.23 4.67 68.20
C ASN A 243 25.99 5.48 68.61
N THR A 244 25.40 5.13 69.75
CA THR A 244 24.28 5.86 70.37
C THR A 244 24.57 6.09 71.85
N SER A 245 24.36 7.32 72.33
CA SER A 245 24.44 7.62 73.76
C SER A 245 23.19 7.13 74.47
N VAL A 246 23.35 6.23 75.44
CA VAL A 246 22.26 5.69 76.26
C VAL A 246 22.58 5.86 77.73
N LYS A 247 21.54 6.04 78.54
CA LYS A 247 21.65 5.94 80.00
C LYS A 247 21.50 4.49 80.40
N ALA A 248 22.59 3.88 80.83
CA ALA A 248 22.58 2.51 81.31
C ALA A 248 22.67 2.50 82.84
N VAL A 249 21.85 1.64 83.47
CA VAL A 249 21.95 1.32 84.89
C VAL A 249 22.69 0.00 84.99
N TYR A 250 23.75 0.00 85.80
CA TYR A 250 24.42 -1.22 86.19
C TYR A 250 24.35 -1.46 87.69
N TYR A 251 24.73 -2.66 88.15
CA TYR A 251 24.65 -3.06 89.55
C TYR A 251 25.25 -1.98 90.47
N LYS A 252 24.35 -1.23 91.15
CA LYS A 252 24.60 -0.12 92.10
C LYS A 252 25.10 1.22 91.55
N ALA A 253 25.09 1.47 90.24
CA ALA A 253 25.44 2.79 89.70
C ALA A 253 24.80 3.09 88.33
N GLN A 254 24.68 4.38 88.02
CA GLN A 254 24.19 4.89 86.74
C GLN A 254 25.32 5.66 86.05
N ALA A 255 25.50 5.44 84.75
CA ALA A 255 26.45 6.20 83.94
C ALA A 255 25.88 6.45 82.54
N ASP A 256 26.32 7.55 81.93
CA ASP A 256 26.15 7.77 80.50
C ASP A 256 27.13 6.84 79.76
N TRP A 257 26.62 6.11 78.78
CA TRP A 257 27.41 5.13 78.04
C TRP A 257 27.16 5.24 76.54
N ILE A 258 28.24 5.11 75.77
CA ILE A 258 28.18 5.06 74.32
C ILE A 258 28.01 3.60 73.91
N ALA A 259 26.78 3.19 73.62
CA ALA A 259 26.48 1.87 73.09
C ALA A 259 26.81 1.87 71.60
N ASN A 260 27.83 1.09 71.22
CA ASN A 260 28.22 0.94 69.83
C ASN A 260 27.50 -0.26 69.16
N SER A 261 27.74 -0.49 67.87
CA SER A 261 27.12 -1.59 67.10
C SER A 261 27.32 -3.00 67.68
N ALA A 262 28.25 -3.19 68.62
CA ALA A 262 28.36 -4.43 69.38
C ALA A 262 27.29 -4.58 70.47
N PHE A 263 26.59 -3.52 70.85
CA PHE A 263 25.64 -3.52 71.96
C PHE A 263 24.21 -3.15 71.54
N ILE A 264 24.02 -2.59 70.35
CA ILE A 264 22.71 -2.19 69.83
C ILE A 264 22.32 -2.96 68.58
N GLY A 265 21.05 -3.34 68.48
CA GLY A 265 20.43 -3.86 67.26
C GLY A 265 19.07 -3.22 67.02
N VAL A 266 18.55 -3.35 65.80
CA VAL A 266 17.25 -2.81 65.41
C VAL A 266 16.22 -3.93 65.37
N SER A 267 15.08 -3.74 66.04
CA SER A 267 13.94 -4.65 65.88
C SER A 267 13.07 -4.23 64.69
N ARG A 268 12.60 -5.22 63.91
CA ARG A 268 11.60 -5.03 62.86
C ARG A 268 10.31 -5.81 63.15
N PRO A 269 9.14 -5.37 62.64
CA PRO A 269 7.95 -6.20 62.61
C PRO A 269 8.17 -7.48 61.79
N ARG A 270 7.54 -8.59 62.19
CA ARG A 270 7.46 -9.81 61.37
C ARG A 270 6.61 -9.52 60.14
N ASN A 271 7.15 -9.73 58.94
CA ASN A 271 6.50 -9.32 57.69
C ASN A 271 6.82 -10.27 56.51
N ILE A 272 6.05 -10.11 55.42
CA ILE A 272 6.31 -10.72 54.11
C ILE A 272 6.56 -9.57 53.13
N ALA A 273 7.65 -9.64 52.37
CA ALA A 273 8.01 -8.60 51.42
C ALA A 273 7.12 -8.66 50.17
N PHE A 274 6.36 -7.59 49.94
CA PHE A 274 5.69 -7.30 48.67
C PHE A 274 6.44 -6.16 47.99
N ASN A 275 6.38 -6.11 46.67
CA ASN A 275 6.81 -4.92 45.95
C ASN A 275 5.78 -3.80 46.16
N TYR A 276 6.21 -2.56 46.36
CA TYR A 276 5.30 -1.42 46.35
C TYR A 276 5.26 -0.82 44.96
N ILE A 277 4.08 -0.79 44.34
CA ILE A 277 3.88 -0.23 43.01
C ILE A 277 2.85 0.89 43.06
N VAL A 278 2.95 1.87 42.16
CA VAL A 278 1.93 2.90 41.96
C VAL A 278 1.33 2.76 40.58
N ARG A 279 0.03 3.00 40.46
CA ARG A 279 -0.61 3.12 39.15
C ARG A 279 0.01 4.32 38.44
N ALA A 280 0.59 4.09 37.29
CA ALA A 280 1.05 5.12 36.37
C ALA A 280 0.00 5.21 35.27
N ALA A 281 -1.08 5.92 35.56
CA ALA A 281 -2.06 6.26 34.54
C ALA A 281 -1.38 7.23 33.57
N ALA A 282 -0.76 6.68 32.53
CA ALA A 282 -0.34 7.47 31.38
C ALA A 282 -1.59 8.22 30.92
N CYS A 283 -1.47 9.54 30.77
CA CYS A 283 -2.50 10.20 29.99
C CYS A 283 -2.46 9.54 28.62
N SER A 284 -3.61 9.13 28.08
CA SER A 284 -3.76 8.93 26.63
C SER A 284 -3.64 10.28 25.91
N ILE A 285 -2.66 11.11 26.29
CA ILE A 285 -1.99 11.93 25.31
C ILE A 285 -1.22 10.86 24.55
N MET A 286 -1.67 10.56 23.32
CA MET A 286 -0.81 9.90 22.34
C MET A 286 0.58 10.45 22.56
N THR A 287 1.52 9.61 22.97
CA THR A 287 2.88 10.02 23.26
C THR A 287 3.50 10.55 21.98
N GLU A 288 3.23 11.80 21.63
CA GLU A 288 4.20 12.60 20.92
C GLU A 288 5.36 12.75 21.89
N GLN A 289 6.33 11.85 21.78
CA GLN A 289 7.69 12.10 22.24
C GLN A 289 8.08 13.49 21.74
N LYS A 290 8.08 14.49 22.63
CA LYS A 290 8.41 15.87 22.23
C LYS A 290 9.79 15.95 21.55
N TYR A 291 10.69 15.03 21.86
CA TYR A 291 11.91 14.77 21.09
C TYR A 291 12.21 13.26 21.10
N ALA A 292 11.73 12.56 20.07
CA ALA A 292 12.30 11.30 19.63
C ALA A 292 13.40 11.64 18.62
N LEU A 293 14.64 11.22 18.87
CA LEU A 293 15.67 11.23 17.83
C LEU A 293 15.47 10.07 16.84
N GLU A 294 14.70 9.05 17.24
CA GLU A 294 14.37 7.90 16.42
C GLU A 294 12.91 7.95 16.00
N HIS A 295 12.67 7.71 14.72
CA HIS A 295 11.35 7.58 14.14
C HIS A 295 10.67 6.30 14.65
N GLU A 296 9.45 6.43 15.19
CA GLU A 296 8.60 5.29 15.55
C GLU A 296 8.41 4.40 14.31
N THR A 297 8.56 3.08 14.48
CA THR A 297 8.41 2.12 13.37
C THR A 297 6.97 1.64 13.29
N ALA A 298 6.36 1.65 12.09
CA ALA A 298 5.01 1.12 11.93
C ALA A 298 4.98 -0.40 12.10
N VAL A 299 3.87 -0.91 12.60
CA VAL A 299 3.59 -2.37 12.69
C VAL A 299 2.29 -2.65 11.96
N LEU A 300 2.32 -3.55 10.97
CA LEU A 300 1.13 -3.99 10.24
C LEU A 300 0.56 -5.28 10.86
N GLY A 301 -0.77 -5.38 10.93
CA GLY A 301 -1.49 -6.58 11.32
C GLY A 301 -1.58 -7.60 10.18
N GLU A 302 -2.18 -8.76 10.46
CA GLU A 302 -2.40 -9.83 9.46
C GLU A 302 -3.30 -9.39 8.30
N ASP A 303 -4.15 -8.39 8.51
CA ASP A 303 -5.01 -7.78 7.50
C ASP A 303 -4.27 -6.76 6.61
N GLY A 304 -2.98 -6.52 6.87
CA GLY A 304 -2.16 -5.54 6.16
C GLY A 304 -2.40 -4.09 6.58
N LEU A 305 -3.20 -3.83 7.61
CA LEU A 305 -3.45 -2.51 8.16
C LEU A 305 -2.52 -2.22 9.34
N ALA A 306 -2.09 -0.97 9.49
CA ALA A 306 -1.23 -0.59 10.61
C ALA A 306 -1.98 -0.70 11.95
N ILE A 307 -1.46 -1.53 12.85
CA ILE A 307 -1.87 -1.63 14.26
C ILE A 307 -1.07 -0.67 15.16
N GLN A 308 0.05 -0.15 14.65
CA GLN A 308 0.85 0.92 15.24
C GLN A 308 1.30 1.87 14.13
N PRO A 309 1.02 3.19 14.23
CA PRO A 309 1.50 4.15 13.25
C PRO A 309 3.02 4.33 13.34
N GLY A 310 3.64 4.75 12.25
CA GLY A 310 5.08 5.04 12.24
C GLY A 310 5.68 5.06 10.84
N TRP A 311 6.99 5.22 10.79
CA TRP A 311 7.80 5.12 9.58
C TRP A 311 8.15 3.66 9.30
N ILE A 312 8.02 3.23 8.06
CA ILE A 312 8.40 1.88 7.62
C ILE A 312 9.14 1.97 6.29
N LYS A 313 10.19 1.16 6.16
CA LYS A 313 10.91 1.05 4.90
C LYS A 313 10.09 0.21 3.93
N VAL A 314 9.88 0.74 2.74
CA VAL A 314 9.10 0.12 1.67
C VAL A 314 9.91 0.08 0.39
N TYR A 315 9.59 -0.89 -0.46
CA TYR A 315 10.22 -1.10 -1.77
C TYR A 315 9.15 -0.89 -2.84
N HIS A 316 9.32 0.14 -3.66
CA HIS A 316 8.34 0.55 -4.64
C HIS A 316 8.59 -0.10 -6.00
N THR A 317 7.50 -0.37 -6.70
CA THR A 317 7.54 -0.91 -8.06
C THR A 317 6.79 -0.03 -9.05
N ASN A 318 7.20 -0.09 -10.32
CA ASN A 318 6.44 0.49 -11.41
C ASN A 318 5.08 -0.22 -11.54
N GLN A 319 4.00 0.56 -11.64
CA GLN A 319 2.64 0.02 -11.67
C GLN A 319 2.36 -0.90 -12.88
N ILE A 320 3.07 -0.67 -13.99
CA ILE A 320 2.86 -1.41 -15.24
C ILE A 320 3.91 -2.51 -15.39
N THR A 321 5.20 -2.17 -15.29
CA THR A 321 6.28 -3.14 -15.53
C THR A 321 6.58 -4.03 -14.32
N ARG A 322 6.06 -3.69 -13.13
CA ARG A 322 6.35 -4.33 -11.83
C ARG A 322 7.82 -4.25 -11.42
N GLU A 323 8.65 -3.56 -12.19
CA GLU A 323 10.07 -3.36 -11.95
C GLU A 323 10.29 -2.59 -10.64
N PHE A 324 11.24 -3.03 -9.83
CA PHE A 324 11.70 -2.30 -8.66
C PHE A 324 12.26 -0.93 -9.07
N ILE A 325 11.77 0.14 -8.44
CA ILE A 325 12.20 1.50 -8.73
C ILE A 325 13.18 1.99 -7.67
N ASN A 326 12.75 1.98 -6.42
CA ASN A 326 13.53 2.48 -5.30
C ASN A 326 13.01 1.96 -3.96
N ALA A 327 13.84 2.13 -2.93
CA ALA A 327 13.42 1.96 -1.55
C ALA A 327 13.18 3.35 -0.93
N GLY A 328 12.09 3.47 -0.17
CA GLY A 328 11.69 4.68 0.52
C GLY A 328 11.33 4.41 1.97
N ILE A 329 11.11 5.47 2.74
CA ILE A 329 10.49 5.39 4.06
C ILE A 329 9.14 6.08 3.95
N GLU A 330 8.08 5.38 4.32
CA GLU A 330 6.71 5.88 4.31
C GLU A 330 6.17 5.96 5.73
N TYR A 331 5.43 7.03 6.06
CA TYR A 331 4.73 7.12 7.33
C TYR A 331 3.32 6.55 7.18
N VAL A 332 3.02 5.47 7.90
CA VAL A 332 1.73 4.78 7.83
C VAL A 332 0.91 5.14 9.08
N MET A 333 -0.30 5.63 8.84
CA MET A 333 -1.25 5.99 9.90
C MET A 333 -1.96 4.74 10.45
N LEU A 334 -2.41 4.79 11.70
CA LEU A 334 -3.18 3.70 12.32
C LEU A 334 -4.42 3.36 11.46
N GLY A 335 -4.60 2.07 11.16
CA GLY A 335 -5.70 1.57 10.33
C GLY A 335 -5.54 1.77 8.82
N VAL A 336 -4.36 2.20 8.35
CA VAL A 336 -4.05 2.40 6.92
C VAL A 336 -3.06 1.34 6.45
N SER A 337 -3.16 0.93 5.19
CA SER A 337 -2.19 0.01 4.54
C SER A 337 -1.02 0.78 3.92
N LEU A 338 -0.04 0.04 3.40
CA LEU A 338 0.98 0.64 2.53
C LEU A 338 0.36 1.26 1.28
N SER A 339 1.03 2.24 0.70
CA SER A 339 0.74 2.72 -0.64
C SER A 339 0.75 1.57 -1.65
N ALA A 340 -0.17 1.60 -2.61
CA ALA A 340 -0.23 0.60 -3.67
C ALA A 340 1.13 0.45 -4.37
N HIS A 341 1.48 -0.77 -4.77
CA HIS A 341 2.77 -1.10 -5.42
C HIS A 341 4.00 -0.86 -4.51
N SER A 342 3.82 -1.03 -3.20
CA SER A 342 4.88 -0.94 -2.19
C SER A 342 4.89 -2.20 -1.34
N TYR A 343 6.09 -2.73 -1.08
CA TYR A 343 6.29 -4.02 -0.42
C TYR A 343 7.27 -3.91 0.75
N LEU A 344 7.16 -4.83 1.71
CA LEU A 344 8.01 -4.85 2.91
C LEU A 344 9.28 -5.68 2.74
N ASP A 345 9.24 -6.69 1.89
CA ASP A 345 10.36 -7.56 1.62
C ASP A 345 11.30 -6.92 0.59
N ALA A 346 12.60 -6.94 0.89
CA ALA A 346 13.61 -6.39 0.01
C ALA A 346 13.85 -7.31 -1.20
N PRO A 347 14.06 -6.76 -2.41
CA PRO A 347 14.53 -7.54 -3.54
C PRO A 347 15.98 -7.97 -3.35
N ASP A 348 16.33 -9.13 -3.92
CA ASP A 348 17.71 -9.52 -4.16
C ASP A 348 18.19 -8.93 -5.49
N PHE A 349 19.41 -8.38 -5.49
CA PHE A 349 20.00 -7.79 -6.69
C PHE A 349 20.91 -8.79 -7.40
N PRO A 350 20.62 -9.14 -8.66
CA PRO A 350 21.51 -9.97 -9.46
C PRO A 350 22.76 -9.18 -9.91
N ASP A 351 23.86 -9.88 -10.15
CA ASP A 351 25.12 -9.29 -10.66
C ASP A 351 25.10 -8.98 -12.17
N SER A 352 24.04 -9.36 -12.88
CA SER A 352 23.91 -9.21 -14.33
C SER A 352 23.13 -7.95 -14.69
N ASP A 353 23.63 -7.19 -15.65
CA ASP A 353 22.94 -6.02 -16.22
C ASP A 353 21.80 -6.40 -17.20
N ASP A 354 21.71 -7.68 -17.57
CA ASP A 354 20.75 -8.20 -18.56
C ASP A 354 19.44 -8.71 -17.92
N VAL A 355 19.15 -8.27 -16.72
CA VAL A 355 17.96 -8.68 -15.96
C VAL A 355 17.39 -7.49 -15.18
N ALA A 356 16.08 -7.49 -15.03
CA ALA A 356 15.34 -6.58 -14.17
C ALA A 356 14.74 -7.35 -12.99
N VAL A 357 14.70 -6.70 -11.83
CA VAL A 357 14.02 -7.24 -10.65
C VAL A 357 12.58 -6.75 -10.66
N CYS A 358 11.64 -7.66 -10.83
CA CYS A 358 10.21 -7.36 -10.93
C CYS A 358 9.44 -8.02 -9.79
N ARG A 359 8.30 -7.45 -9.41
CA ARG A 359 7.34 -8.14 -8.55
C ARG A 359 6.58 -9.21 -9.32
N SER A 360 6.32 -10.35 -8.68
CA SER A 360 5.42 -11.37 -9.19
C SER A 360 4.03 -10.81 -9.48
N GLU A 361 3.32 -11.41 -10.42
CA GLU A 361 1.99 -10.96 -10.83
C GLU A 361 0.95 -11.06 -9.69
N ASP A 362 1.14 -12.00 -8.77
CA ASP A 362 0.32 -12.15 -7.55
C ASP A 362 0.78 -11.27 -6.38
N GLY A 363 1.89 -10.53 -6.54
CA GLY A 363 2.42 -9.57 -5.56
C GLY A 363 3.12 -10.19 -4.36
N LYS A 364 3.38 -11.49 -4.33
CA LYS A 364 3.90 -12.19 -3.14
C LYS A 364 5.43 -12.30 -3.05
N CYS A 365 6.14 -12.22 -4.16
CA CYS A 365 7.61 -12.34 -4.16
C CYS A 365 8.26 -11.52 -5.28
N TRP A 366 9.58 -11.40 -5.21
CA TRP A 366 10.41 -10.83 -6.27
C TRP A 366 10.83 -11.90 -7.27
N GLU A 367 10.87 -11.52 -8.54
CA GLU A 367 11.23 -12.36 -9.68
C GLU A 367 12.31 -11.66 -10.50
N ILE A 368 13.25 -12.44 -11.03
CA ILE A 368 14.29 -11.96 -11.94
C ILE A 368 13.79 -12.21 -13.36
N VAL A 369 13.60 -11.13 -14.12
CA VAL A 369 13.07 -11.16 -15.48
C VAL A 369 14.18 -10.71 -16.44
N PRO A 370 14.40 -11.38 -17.58
CA PRO A 370 15.37 -10.91 -18.56
C PRO A 370 15.06 -9.48 -19.03
N ASP A 371 16.10 -8.67 -19.13
CA ASP A 371 16.03 -7.30 -19.64
C ASP A 371 17.03 -7.12 -20.77
N TYR A 372 16.51 -7.15 -21.99
CA TYR A 372 17.27 -6.87 -23.19
C TYR A 372 16.94 -5.50 -23.79
N ARG A 373 16.20 -4.65 -23.06
CA ARG A 373 15.79 -3.33 -23.55
C ARG A 373 17.00 -2.52 -23.97
N GLY A 374 16.89 -1.83 -25.10
CA GLY A 374 18.00 -1.07 -25.66
C GLY A 374 18.91 -1.85 -26.60
N LYS A 375 18.97 -3.19 -26.48
CA LYS A 375 19.75 -4.05 -27.38
C LYS A 375 19.04 -4.21 -28.72
N ILE A 376 19.84 -4.52 -29.75
CA ILE A 376 19.35 -4.80 -31.10
C ILE A 376 19.28 -6.31 -31.29
N ALA A 377 18.10 -6.79 -31.68
CA ALA A 377 17.87 -8.14 -32.17
C ALA A 377 17.44 -8.08 -33.64
N TYR A 378 17.45 -9.24 -34.30
CA TYR A 378 17.11 -9.40 -35.71
C TYR A 378 15.96 -10.38 -35.84
N ASP A 379 14.99 -10.01 -36.66
CA ASP A 379 13.87 -10.88 -36.98
C ASP A 379 14.31 -12.02 -37.90
N THR A 380 14.16 -13.25 -37.41
CA THR A 380 14.56 -14.50 -38.05
C THR A 380 13.85 -14.79 -39.37
N LEU A 381 12.72 -14.13 -39.64
CA LEU A 381 11.91 -14.30 -40.84
C LEU A 381 12.20 -13.22 -41.89
N THR A 382 12.38 -11.97 -41.44
CA THR A 382 12.42 -10.78 -42.31
C THR A 382 13.79 -10.12 -42.42
N LEU A 383 14.79 -10.57 -41.64
CA LEU A 383 16.14 -10.00 -41.53
C LEU A 383 16.18 -8.55 -40.98
N THR A 384 15.04 -7.99 -40.58
CA THR A 384 14.99 -6.61 -40.10
C THR A 384 15.55 -6.50 -38.70
N GLN A 385 16.33 -5.43 -38.46
CA GLN A 385 16.75 -5.08 -37.11
C GLN A 385 15.58 -4.52 -36.31
N GLN A 386 15.47 -4.94 -35.05
CA GLN A 386 14.49 -4.46 -34.09
C GLN A 386 15.18 -4.16 -32.76
N LYS A 387 14.92 -2.96 -32.23
CA LYS A 387 15.36 -2.60 -30.88
C LYS A 387 14.36 -3.18 -29.88
N ILE A 388 14.85 -3.89 -28.88
CA ILE A 388 13.99 -4.41 -27.81
C ILE A 388 13.56 -3.24 -26.92
N THR A 389 12.25 -3.15 -26.66
CA THR A 389 11.63 -2.09 -25.86
C THR A 389 10.88 -2.63 -24.64
N GLU A 390 10.63 -3.93 -24.59
CA GLU A 390 9.86 -4.60 -23.55
C GLU A 390 10.74 -5.54 -22.71
N LEU A 391 10.30 -5.80 -21.48
CA LEU A 391 10.92 -6.76 -20.56
C LEU A 391 10.44 -8.18 -20.87
N GLY A 392 11.28 -9.15 -20.55
CA GLY A 392 10.95 -10.58 -20.65
C GLY A 392 11.84 -11.34 -21.61
N GLU A 393 11.47 -12.60 -21.82
CA GLU A 393 12.16 -13.51 -22.73
C GLU A 393 12.18 -12.94 -24.15
N LEU A 394 13.30 -13.17 -24.85
CA LEU A 394 13.40 -12.80 -26.25
C LEU A 394 12.40 -13.65 -27.05
N PRO A 395 11.49 -13.04 -27.83
CA PRO A 395 10.57 -13.79 -28.69
C PRO A 395 11.32 -14.78 -29.58
N GLU A 396 10.75 -15.97 -29.80
CA GLU A 396 11.38 -17.03 -30.62
C GLU A 396 11.68 -16.59 -32.05
N THR A 397 10.99 -15.56 -32.54
CA THR A 397 11.20 -14.97 -33.87
C THR A 397 12.40 -14.02 -33.92
N LEU A 398 13.04 -13.69 -32.80
CA LEU A 398 14.13 -12.74 -32.69
C LEU A 398 15.45 -13.41 -32.26
N THR A 399 16.57 -12.88 -32.73
CA THR A 399 17.91 -13.35 -32.36
C THR A 399 18.90 -12.20 -32.23
N PHE A 400 19.83 -12.26 -31.28
CA PHE A 400 20.92 -11.28 -31.18
C PHE A 400 22.02 -11.51 -32.23
N LYS A 401 21.98 -12.62 -32.97
CA LYS A 401 22.94 -12.89 -34.04
C LYS A 401 22.61 -12.01 -35.24
N GLN A 402 23.56 -11.23 -35.71
CA GLN A 402 23.39 -10.40 -36.90
C GLN A 402 23.48 -11.25 -38.19
N PRO A 403 22.57 -11.11 -39.16
CA PRO A 403 22.73 -11.70 -40.48
C PRO A 403 23.94 -11.07 -41.19
N THR A 404 24.71 -11.90 -41.86
CA THR A 404 25.92 -11.48 -42.60
C THR A 404 25.57 -10.93 -43.98
N THR A 405 24.49 -11.42 -44.59
CA THR A 405 24.02 -11.02 -45.91
C THR A 405 22.52 -10.72 -45.92
N GLY A 406 22.06 -9.96 -46.92
CA GLY A 406 20.62 -9.72 -47.15
C GLY A 406 19.84 -10.93 -47.67
N PHE A 407 20.49 -12.09 -47.82
CA PHE A 407 19.90 -13.35 -48.32
C PHE A 407 19.96 -14.46 -47.28
N ASP A 408 20.30 -14.14 -46.03
CA ASP A 408 20.38 -15.15 -44.98
C ASP A 408 19.00 -15.66 -44.56
N LYS A 409 18.93 -16.94 -44.19
CA LYS A 409 17.74 -17.59 -43.61
C LYS A 409 18.11 -18.21 -42.28
N TRP A 410 17.21 -18.11 -41.31
CA TRP A 410 17.40 -18.72 -40.01
C TRP A 410 17.12 -20.23 -40.06
N ASP A 411 18.07 -21.05 -39.60
CA ASP A 411 17.93 -22.52 -39.57
C ASP A 411 17.39 -23.07 -38.24
N GLY A 412 16.98 -22.18 -37.33
CA GLY A 412 16.61 -22.48 -35.95
C GLY A 412 17.72 -22.20 -34.94
N THR A 413 18.99 -22.12 -35.38
CA THR A 413 20.14 -21.91 -34.50
C THR A 413 21.12 -20.84 -34.98
N LYS A 414 21.23 -20.63 -36.30
CA LYS A 414 22.15 -19.68 -36.93
C LYS A 414 21.63 -19.21 -38.29
N TRP A 415 22.24 -18.14 -38.78
CA TRP A 415 22.03 -17.64 -40.14
C TRP A 415 22.76 -18.53 -41.15
N VAL A 416 22.04 -18.91 -42.20
CA VAL A 416 22.57 -19.65 -43.35
C VAL A 416 22.21 -18.88 -44.62
N THR A 417 23.22 -18.47 -45.39
CA THR A 417 23.01 -17.73 -46.63
C THR A 417 22.27 -18.58 -47.66
N ASP A 418 21.16 -18.05 -48.18
CA ASP A 418 20.46 -18.64 -49.31
C ASP A 418 21.26 -18.38 -50.59
N ASN A 419 22.17 -19.30 -50.89
CA ASN A 419 23.00 -19.23 -52.08
C ASN A 419 22.20 -19.24 -53.40
N VAL A 420 20.96 -19.76 -53.39
CA VAL A 420 20.09 -19.75 -54.58
C VAL A 420 19.55 -18.34 -54.79
N ALA A 421 19.02 -17.71 -53.75
CA ALA A 421 18.53 -16.33 -53.81
C ALA A 421 19.65 -15.32 -54.08
N LEU A 422 20.82 -15.49 -53.45
CA LEU A 422 22.00 -14.67 -53.69
C LEU A 422 22.45 -14.74 -55.15
N LYS A 423 22.55 -15.96 -55.70
CA LYS A 423 22.94 -16.18 -57.11
C LYS A 423 21.91 -15.60 -58.08
N ALA A 424 20.62 -15.71 -57.77
CA ALA A 424 19.55 -15.12 -58.59
C ALA A 424 19.66 -13.59 -58.65
N ASN A 425 19.86 -12.93 -57.50
CA ASN A 425 20.07 -11.48 -57.46
C ASN A 425 21.36 -11.05 -58.19
N GLN A 426 22.45 -11.80 -58.05
CA GLN A 426 23.69 -11.54 -58.80
C GLN A 426 23.50 -11.63 -60.32
N ILE A 427 22.66 -12.55 -60.80
CA ILE A 427 22.31 -12.67 -62.21
C ILE A 427 21.41 -11.49 -62.65
N GLU A 428 20.47 -11.07 -61.82
CA GLU A 428 19.59 -9.93 -62.11
C GLU A 428 20.39 -8.61 -62.19
N GLN A 429 21.31 -8.37 -61.26
CA GLN A 429 22.22 -7.21 -61.31
C GLN A 429 23.08 -7.23 -62.57
N ALA A 430 23.63 -8.40 -62.93
CA ALA A 430 24.36 -8.55 -64.19
C ALA A 430 23.47 -8.27 -65.41
N GLU A 431 22.21 -8.68 -65.38
CA GLU A 431 21.28 -8.37 -66.47
C GLU A 431 20.99 -6.87 -66.58
N GLN A 432 20.74 -6.19 -65.46
CA GLN A 432 20.55 -4.74 -65.44
C GLN A 432 21.77 -3.99 -65.98
N GLN A 433 22.99 -4.45 -65.63
CA GLN A 433 24.23 -3.92 -66.17
C GLN A 433 24.31 -4.16 -67.69
N ARG A 434 24.01 -5.37 -68.16
CA ARG A 434 23.99 -5.71 -69.60
C ARG A 434 23.02 -4.83 -70.37
N VAL A 435 21.80 -4.66 -69.88
CA VAL A 435 20.77 -3.81 -70.48
C VAL A 435 21.23 -2.35 -70.55
N THR A 436 21.85 -1.85 -69.49
CA THR A 436 22.39 -0.48 -69.45
C THR A 436 23.50 -0.27 -70.49
N LEU A 437 24.43 -1.23 -70.60
CA LEU A 437 25.51 -1.20 -71.59
C LEU A 437 24.98 -1.33 -73.03
N LEU A 438 23.97 -2.18 -73.26
CA LEU A 438 23.31 -2.32 -74.55
C LEU A 438 22.56 -1.05 -74.97
N ARG A 439 21.91 -0.37 -74.02
CA ARG A 439 21.27 0.93 -74.25
C ARG A 439 22.29 1.98 -74.67
N HIS A 440 23.36 2.13 -73.89
CA HIS A 440 24.44 3.07 -74.20
C HIS A 440 25.05 2.80 -75.59
N ALA A 441 25.38 1.52 -75.89
CA ALA A 441 25.89 1.14 -77.20
C ALA A 441 24.90 1.43 -78.33
N SER A 442 23.59 1.28 -78.10
CA SER A 442 22.56 1.57 -79.11
C SER A 442 22.41 3.06 -79.37
N GLU A 443 22.50 3.90 -78.34
CA GLU A 443 22.51 5.36 -78.45
C GLU A 443 23.74 5.85 -79.23
N SER A 444 24.95 5.34 -78.91
CA SER A 444 26.17 5.68 -79.66
C SER A 444 26.11 5.23 -81.12
N ILE A 445 25.57 4.02 -81.39
CA ILE A 445 25.38 3.53 -82.76
C ILE A 445 24.39 4.40 -83.53
N ALA A 446 23.28 4.82 -82.91
CA ALA A 446 22.28 5.66 -83.58
C ALA A 446 22.90 6.99 -84.04
N LEU A 447 23.63 7.68 -83.15
CA LEU A 447 24.30 8.95 -83.48
C LEU A 447 25.33 8.79 -84.63
N LEU A 448 26.14 7.74 -84.58
CA LEU A 448 27.12 7.46 -85.65
C LEU A 448 26.44 7.01 -86.95
N GLN A 449 25.32 6.30 -86.86
CA GLN A 449 24.55 5.88 -88.03
C GLN A 449 23.90 7.08 -88.73
N ASP A 450 23.34 8.03 -87.97
CA ASP A 450 22.77 9.25 -88.53
C ASP A 450 23.82 10.03 -89.34
N ALA A 451 25.05 10.15 -88.83
CA ALA A 451 26.15 10.80 -89.56
C ALA A 451 26.49 10.08 -90.88
N VAL A 452 26.41 8.73 -90.89
CA VAL A 452 26.63 7.93 -92.09
C VAL A 452 25.48 8.09 -93.09
N ASP A 453 24.24 8.04 -92.63
CA ASP A 453 23.03 8.14 -93.46
C ASP A 453 22.90 9.54 -94.08
N LEU A 454 23.34 10.58 -93.37
CA LEU A 454 23.44 11.95 -93.86
C LEU A 454 24.64 12.20 -94.78
N ASN A 455 25.48 11.19 -95.05
CA ASN A 455 26.73 11.27 -95.84
C ASN A 455 27.75 12.31 -95.32
N ILE A 456 27.76 12.58 -94.01
CA ILE A 456 28.71 13.51 -93.36
C ILE A 456 29.74 12.83 -92.46
N ALA A 457 29.64 11.51 -92.27
CA ALA A 457 30.55 10.75 -91.40
C ALA A 457 32.00 10.71 -91.91
N THR A 458 32.94 10.98 -91.00
CA THR A 458 34.38 10.80 -91.19
C THR A 458 34.77 9.31 -91.21
N GLU A 459 35.95 8.98 -91.74
CA GLU A 459 36.47 7.60 -91.71
C GLU A 459 36.68 7.07 -90.28
N VAL A 460 36.95 7.96 -89.31
CA VAL A 460 37.06 7.62 -87.90
C VAL A 460 35.68 7.22 -87.34
N GLU A 461 34.62 7.96 -87.65
CA GLU A 461 33.25 7.65 -87.22
C GLU A 461 32.71 6.36 -87.84
N LYS A 462 33.05 6.06 -89.11
CA LYS A 462 32.71 4.77 -89.75
C LYS A 462 33.40 3.59 -89.07
N SER A 463 34.67 3.74 -88.71
CA SER A 463 35.40 2.73 -87.94
C SER A 463 34.81 2.56 -86.54
N ALA A 464 34.49 3.68 -85.86
CA ALA A 464 33.85 3.68 -84.55
C ALA A 464 32.48 2.99 -84.58
N LEU A 465 31.66 3.22 -85.62
CA LEU A 465 30.37 2.57 -85.81
C LEU A 465 30.51 1.05 -85.91
N LEU A 466 31.53 0.57 -86.64
CA LEU A 466 31.81 -0.86 -86.75
C LEU A 466 32.24 -1.46 -85.39
N THR A 467 33.08 -0.77 -84.62
CA THR A 467 33.51 -1.23 -83.29
C THR A 467 32.37 -1.21 -82.28
N TRP A 468 31.51 -0.19 -82.29
CA TRP A 468 30.32 -0.11 -81.44
C TRP A 468 29.29 -1.20 -81.77
N ARG A 469 29.06 -1.48 -83.07
CA ARG A 469 28.19 -2.61 -83.49
C ARG A 469 28.74 -3.96 -83.03
N LYS A 470 30.06 -4.19 -83.14
CA LYS A 470 30.73 -5.39 -82.61
C LYS A 470 30.57 -5.51 -81.10
N TYR A 471 30.80 -4.42 -80.37
CA TYR A 471 30.63 -4.34 -78.92
C TYR A 471 29.20 -4.67 -78.49
N ARG A 472 28.18 -4.10 -79.15
CA ARG A 472 26.76 -4.42 -78.87
C ARG A 472 26.43 -5.91 -79.05
N VAL A 473 26.97 -6.54 -80.09
CA VAL A 473 26.79 -7.99 -80.33
C VAL A 473 27.52 -8.81 -79.26
N MET A 474 28.73 -8.41 -78.87
CA MET A 474 29.48 -9.06 -77.79
C MET A 474 28.74 -8.96 -76.45
N LEU A 475 28.23 -7.79 -76.09
CA LEU A 475 27.40 -7.58 -74.89
C LEU A 475 26.18 -8.49 -74.86
N ASN A 476 25.46 -8.62 -75.97
CA ASN A 476 24.27 -9.48 -76.03
C ASN A 476 24.59 -10.98 -75.87
N ARG A 477 25.84 -11.39 -76.14
CA ARG A 477 26.32 -12.76 -75.99
C ARG A 477 26.91 -13.06 -74.61
N VAL A 478 27.05 -12.06 -73.74
CA VAL A 478 27.56 -12.24 -72.37
C VAL A 478 26.63 -13.21 -71.62
N ASN A 479 27.22 -14.28 -71.08
CA ASN A 479 26.51 -15.25 -70.26
C ASN A 479 26.43 -14.77 -68.80
N ILE A 480 25.31 -14.15 -68.46
CA ILE A 480 25.04 -13.59 -67.13
C ILE A 480 24.97 -14.64 -66.00
N SER A 481 24.79 -15.93 -66.32
CA SER A 481 24.75 -16.99 -65.30
C SER A 481 26.09 -17.22 -64.59
N LEU A 482 27.19 -16.72 -65.16
CA LEU A 482 28.54 -16.77 -64.56
C LEU A 482 28.74 -15.76 -63.42
N SER A 483 27.77 -14.85 -63.15
CA SER A 483 27.85 -13.84 -62.09
C SER A 483 28.24 -14.45 -60.73
N PRO A 484 29.19 -13.88 -59.97
CA PRO A 484 29.83 -12.57 -60.15
C PRO A 484 31.00 -12.55 -61.16
N ASP A 485 31.49 -13.70 -61.62
CA ASP A 485 32.70 -13.83 -62.43
C ASP A 485 32.41 -13.66 -63.94
N ILE A 486 31.88 -12.50 -64.32
CA ILE A 486 31.57 -12.15 -65.71
C ILE A 486 32.70 -11.31 -66.31
N GLU A 487 33.27 -11.78 -67.43
CA GLU A 487 34.15 -10.97 -68.27
C GLU A 487 33.32 -10.06 -69.19
N TRP A 488 33.20 -8.79 -68.80
CA TRP A 488 32.53 -7.79 -69.64
C TRP A 488 33.43 -7.37 -70.81
N PRO A 489 32.90 -7.28 -72.04
CA PRO A 489 33.67 -6.80 -73.18
C PRO A 489 34.13 -5.35 -72.95
N GLU A 490 35.31 -4.99 -73.45
CA GLU A 490 35.81 -3.62 -73.32
C GLU A 490 34.97 -2.64 -74.14
N GLN A 491 34.61 -1.53 -73.51
CA GLN A 491 33.86 -0.47 -74.16
C GLN A 491 34.72 0.27 -75.20
N PRO A 492 34.20 0.51 -76.43
CA PRO A 492 34.90 1.30 -77.44
C PRO A 492 35.15 2.75 -76.97
N ARG A 493 36.29 3.32 -77.36
CA ARG A 493 36.69 4.70 -77.05
C ARG A 493 36.23 5.70 -78.10
#